data_AF-K0T5J1-F1
#
_entry.id   AF-K0T5J1-F1
#
_cell.length_a   1.000
_cell.length_b   1.000
_cell.length_c   1.000
_cell.angle_alpha   90.00
_cell.angle_beta   90.00
_cell.angle_gamma   90.00
#
_symmetry.space_group_name_H-M   'P 1'
#
loop_
_entity.id
_entity.type
_entity.pdbx_description
1 polymer ?
#
loop_
_entity_poly.entity_id
_entity_poly.type
_entity_poly.pdbx_seq_one_letter_code
_entity_poly.pdbx_strand_id
1 'polypeptide(L)'
;MSFFHQISSRSQSLNSLLCVGLDPHLAELNLPESSTEEQRCEAAYDFCKRIIEATADHAVAYKPNAAFFEALGARLGCATLKRVVDSIPDGIPVLLDVKRGDIGSTAAAYAEACYDETDGIGAHGVTLSPLMGWDSVKPFVTGNYADKGAFVLCKTSNPGSNDLLALSTESGGALFEKIAGLANEWSAKAASESPSSSSEPRLGLVVGATDPSALDAARRAAGQDVWILAPGVGAQGGDLDAACAAGLNDHGSGMLIPVSRGISRSPDPAAEAIKLKEGINSAREAVVRRRKDEEGESQAIESYQRDFLEFALDEGVLKFGSFVLKSGRTSPYFFNAGLFFEWQCASQAGEKLRCGHNG
;
A
#
# COMPACT_ATOMS: atom_id res chain seq x y z
N MET A 1 -14.63 15.98 -0.58
CA MET A 1 -13.78 15.05 0.20
C MET A 1 -12.67 14.59 -0.72
N SER A 2 -11.42 14.50 -0.25
CA SER A 2 -10.33 14.07 -1.14
C SER A 2 -10.47 12.61 -1.55
N PHE A 3 -9.88 12.23 -2.68
CA PHE A 3 -9.86 10.85 -3.16
C PHE A 3 -9.29 9.85 -2.13
N PHE A 4 -8.15 10.17 -1.51
CA PHE A 4 -7.53 9.28 -0.52
C PHE A 4 -8.36 9.16 0.77
N HIS A 5 -9.08 10.23 1.15
CA HIS A 5 -10.05 10.16 2.25
C HIS A 5 -11.22 9.23 1.88
N GLN A 6 -11.74 9.32 0.66
CA GLN A 6 -12.85 8.47 0.21
C GLN A 6 -12.47 6.99 0.21
N ILE A 7 -11.29 6.62 -0.34
CA ILE A 7 -10.85 5.21 -0.32
C ILE A 7 -10.60 4.72 1.10
N SER A 8 -10.02 5.55 1.98
CA SER A 8 -9.76 5.19 3.38
C SER A 8 -11.06 4.95 4.14
N SER A 9 -12.00 5.89 4.04
CA SER A 9 -13.32 5.79 4.69
C SER A 9 -14.12 4.59 4.19
N ARG A 10 -14.08 4.33 2.88
CA ARG A 10 -14.78 3.20 2.27
C ARG A 10 -14.12 1.86 2.62
N SER A 11 -12.79 1.80 2.61
CA SER A 11 -12.01 0.64 3.07
C SER A 11 -12.38 0.26 4.50
N GLN A 12 -12.45 1.24 5.40
CA GLN A 12 -12.81 1.02 6.81
C GLN A 12 -14.25 0.55 6.96
N SER A 13 -15.21 1.25 6.35
CA SER A 13 -16.64 0.90 6.47
C SER A 13 -16.98 -0.48 5.87
N LEU A 14 -16.38 -0.84 4.74
CA LEU A 14 -16.58 -2.15 4.13
C LEU A 14 -15.74 -3.25 4.77
N ASN A 15 -14.71 -2.90 5.56
CA ASN A 15 -13.62 -3.79 5.92
C ASN A 15 -13.09 -4.55 4.68
N SER A 16 -12.54 -3.81 3.73
CA SER A 16 -12.08 -4.34 2.43
C SER A 16 -10.91 -3.51 1.92
N LEU A 17 -10.04 -4.13 1.11
CA LEU A 17 -9.05 -3.42 0.26
C LEU A 17 -9.24 -3.76 -1.22
N LEU A 18 -10.37 -4.38 -1.57
CA LEU A 18 -10.66 -4.81 -2.94
C LEU A 18 -10.91 -3.61 -3.84
N CYS A 19 -10.18 -3.52 -4.94
CA CYS A 19 -10.48 -2.62 -6.04
C CYS A 19 -10.91 -3.46 -7.25
N VAL A 20 -12.03 -3.13 -7.88
CA VAL A 20 -12.58 -3.94 -8.99
C VAL A 20 -12.22 -3.29 -10.32
N GLY A 21 -11.50 -4.01 -11.17
CA GLY A 21 -11.16 -3.55 -12.52
C GLY A 21 -12.34 -3.71 -13.49
N LEU A 22 -12.51 -2.73 -14.37
CA LEU A 22 -13.56 -2.71 -15.39
C LEU A 22 -12.88 -2.69 -16.77
N ASP A 23 -12.50 -3.88 -17.24
CA ASP A 23 -11.66 -4.06 -18.42
C ASP A 23 -12.41 -4.89 -19.48
N PRO A 24 -13.29 -4.29 -20.29
CA PRO A 24 -14.09 -5.01 -21.30
C PRO A 24 -13.23 -5.44 -22.49
N HIS A 25 -12.45 -6.51 -22.31
CA HIS A 25 -11.70 -7.13 -23.38
C HIS A 25 -12.65 -7.56 -24.51
N LEU A 26 -12.38 -7.15 -25.76
CA LEU A 26 -13.22 -7.51 -26.91
C LEU A 26 -13.49 -9.02 -27.03
N ALA A 27 -12.49 -9.85 -26.69
CA ALA A 27 -12.62 -11.31 -26.69
C ALA A 27 -13.59 -11.84 -25.61
N GLU A 28 -13.85 -11.09 -24.54
CA GLU A 28 -14.80 -11.45 -23.47
C GLU A 28 -16.23 -11.00 -23.77
N LEU A 29 -16.42 -10.11 -24.77
CA LEU A 29 -17.75 -9.61 -25.15
C LEU A 29 -18.53 -10.60 -26.03
N ASN A 30 -17.91 -11.68 -26.51
CA ASN A 30 -18.51 -12.73 -27.35
C ASN A 30 -19.29 -12.19 -28.58
N LEU A 31 -18.75 -11.15 -29.21
CA LEU A 31 -19.35 -10.50 -30.37
C LEU A 31 -18.79 -11.06 -31.69
N PRO A 32 -19.61 -11.15 -32.76
CA PRO A 32 -19.10 -11.41 -34.11
C PRO A 32 -18.05 -10.39 -34.54
N GLU A 33 -17.06 -10.80 -35.34
CA GLU A 33 -16.04 -9.88 -35.88
C GLU A 33 -16.66 -8.73 -36.70
N SER A 34 -17.81 -8.97 -37.33
CA SER A 34 -18.56 -7.97 -38.11
C SER A 34 -19.36 -6.98 -37.27
N SER A 35 -19.25 -7.01 -35.94
CA SER A 35 -20.02 -6.13 -35.06
C SER A 35 -19.66 -4.67 -35.26
N THR A 36 -20.65 -3.77 -35.22
CA THR A 36 -20.43 -2.32 -35.35
C THR A 36 -19.79 -1.73 -34.09
N GLU A 37 -19.35 -0.47 -34.17
CA GLU A 37 -18.83 0.26 -33.01
C GLU A 37 -19.88 0.36 -31.90
N GLU A 38 -21.14 0.64 -32.25
CA GLU A 38 -22.27 0.71 -31.31
C GLU A 38 -22.45 -0.61 -30.57
N GLN A 39 -22.42 -1.75 -31.29
CA GLN A 39 -22.62 -3.07 -30.70
C GLN A 39 -21.49 -3.41 -29.72
N ARG A 40 -20.24 -3.09 -30.07
CA ARG A 40 -19.09 -3.28 -29.18
C ARG A 40 -19.18 -2.40 -27.93
N CYS A 41 -19.58 -1.14 -28.10
CA CYS A 41 -19.76 -0.20 -27.01
C CYS A 41 -20.89 -0.59 -26.06
N GLU A 42 -22.03 -1.04 -26.58
CA GLU A 42 -23.15 -1.49 -25.74
C GLU A 42 -22.76 -2.75 -24.96
N ALA A 43 -22.12 -3.73 -25.61
CA ALA A 43 -21.66 -4.93 -24.93
C ALA A 43 -20.61 -4.62 -23.84
N ALA A 44 -19.71 -3.66 -24.09
CA ALA A 44 -18.75 -3.21 -23.10
C ALA A 44 -19.43 -2.51 -21.90
N TYR A 45 -20.45 -1.70 -22.15
CA TYR A 45 -21.25 -1.08 -21.10
C TYR A 45 -21.97 -2.13 -20.25
N ASP A 46 -22.71 -3.05 -20.89
CA ASP A 46 -23.45 -4.12 -20.20
C ASP A 46 -22.51 -5.03 -19.40
N PHE A 47 -21.35 -5.35 -19.95
CA PHE A 47 -20.30 -6.09 -19.27
C PHE A 47 -19.87 -5.40 -17.97
N CYS A 48 -19.56 -4.10 -18.03
CA CYS A 48 -19.12 -3.35 -16.86
C CYS A 48 -20.25 -3.16 -15.85
N LYS A 49 -21.45 -2.82 -16.32
CA LYS A 49 -22.63 -2.59 -15.48
C LYS A 49 -22.98 -3.82 -14.65
N ARG A 50 -22.99 -5.01 -15.25
CA ARG A 50 -23.21 -6.27 -14.54
C ARG A 50 -22.18 -6.51 -13.43
N ILE A 51 -20.91 -6.18 -13.68
CA ILE A 51 -19.85 -6.31 -12.66
C ILE A 51 -20.06 -5.29 -11.54
N ILE A 52 -20.41 -4.05 -11.88
CA ILE A 52 -20.71 -2.99 -10.90
C ILE A 52 -21.86 -3.42 -9.99
N GLU A 53 -23.00 -3.80 -10.57
CA GLU A 53 -24.20 -4.23 -9.84
C GLU A 53 -23.92 -5.43 -8.92
N ALA A 54 -23.06 -6.36 -9.33
CA ALA A 54 -22.71 -7.53 -8.54
C ALA A 54 -21.69 -7.26 -7.42
N THR A 55 -20.91 -6.18 -7.48
CA THR A 55 -19.72 -6.00 -6.61
C THR A 55 -19.69 -4.71 -5.80
N ALA A 56 -20.68 -3.83 -5.96
CA ALA A 56 -20.71 -2.51 -5.33
C ALA A 56 -20.57 -2.57 -3.80
N ASP A 57 -21.18 -3.57 -3.15
CA ASP A 57 -21.15 -3.76 -1.68
C ASP A 57 -19.79 -4.27 -1.14
N HIS A 58 -18.83 -4.56 -2.02
CA HIS A 58 -17.54 -5.15 -1.66
C HIS A 58 -16.35 -4.36 -2.20
N ALA A 59 -16.55 -3.59 -3.28
CA ALA A 59 -15.54 -2.77 -3.91
C ALA A 59 -15.28 -1.48 -3.14
N VAL A 60 -14.02 -1.25 -2.76
CA VAL A 60 -13.53 0.04 -2.23
C VAL A 60 -13.41 1.07 -3.33
N ALA A 61 -13.07 0.66 -4.54
CA ALA A 61 -12.98 1.53 -5.71
C ALA A 61 -13.17 0.72 -6.99
N TYR A 62 -13.67 1.36 -8.04
CA TYR A 62 -13.64 0.81 -9.39
C TYR A 62 -12.48 1.39 -10.19
N LYS A 63 -11.85 0.55 -11.01
CA LYS A 63 -10.67 0.93 -11.79
C LYS A 63 -10.81 0.58 -13.27
N PRO A 64 -11.60 1.35 -14.05
CA PRO A 64 -11.64 1.18 -15.49
C PRO A 64 -10.28 1.50 -16.11
N ASN A 65 -9.82 0.68 -17.05
CA ASN A 65 -8.62 0.96 -17.83
C ASN A 65 -8.99 1.52 -19.20
N ALA A 66 -8.58 2.76 -19.46
CA ALA A 66 -8.99 3.53 -20.63
C ALA A 66 -8.68 2.81 -21.96
N ALA A 67 -7.59 2.03 -22.00
CA ALA A 67 -7.15 1.34 -23.23
C ALA A 67 -8.23 0.41 -23.81
N PHE A 68 -9.02 -0.26 -22.97
CA PHE A 68 -10.07 -1.18 -23.45
C PHE A 68 -11.26 -0.45 -24.04
N PHE A 69 -11.50 0.80 -23.64
CA PHE A 69 -12.56 1.64 -24.16
C PHE A 69 -12.10 2.39 -25.42
N GLU A 70 -10.87 2.93 -25.41
CA GLU A 70 -10.24 3.55 -26.58
C GLU A 70 -10.19 2.58 -27.78
N ALA A 71 -9.97 1.27 -27.51
CA ALA A 71 -9.96 0.23 -28.53
C ALA A 71 -11.34 -0.12 -29.13
N LEU A 72 -12.46 0.31 -28.52
CA LEU A 72 -13.80 0.03 -29.05
C LEU A 72 -14.10 0.85 -30.32
N GLY A 73 -13.52 2.05 -30.39
CA GLY A 73 -13.67 2.98 -31.51
C GLY A 73 -13.51 4.44 -31.06
N ALA A 74 -13.02 5.29 -31.97
CA ALA A 74 -12.69 6.67 -31.66
C ALA A 74 -13.91 7.57 -31.40
N ARG A 75 -15.11 7.17 -31.86
CA ARG A 75 -16.31 8.01 -31.74
C ARG A 75 -17.09 7.71 -30.48
N LEU A 76 -17.25 6.43 -30.13
CA LEU A 76 -18.08 6.00 -29.00
C LEU A 76 -17.30 5.41 -27.83
N GLY A 77 -16.03 5.04 -28.00
CA GLY A 77 -15.23 4.39 -26.95
C GLY A 77 -15.14 5.23 -25.67
N CYS A 78 -14.69 6.48 -25.80
CA CYS A 78 -14.59 7.40 -24.65
C CYS A 78 -15.97 7.75 -24.05
N ALA A 79 -16.99 7.93 -24.89
CA ALA A 79 -18.36 8.16 -24.41
C ALA A 79 -18.91 6.96 -23.62
N THR A 80 -18.55 5.75 -24.02
CA THR A 80 -18.90 4.51 -23.33
C THR A 80 -18.18 4.41 -21.98
N LEU A 81 -16.91 4.78 -21.91
CA LEU A 81 -16.19 4.88 -20.64
C LEU A 81 -16.89 5.85 -19.67
N LYS A 82 -17.25 7.06 -20.13
CA LYS A 82 -18.03 8.02 -19.32
C LYS A 82 -19.34 7.42 -18.84
N ARG A 83 -20.11 6.78 -19.74
CA ARG A 83 -21.38 6.11 -19.38
C ARG A 83 -21.20 5.01 -18.35
N VAL A 84 -20.10 4.24 -18.41
CA VAL A 84 -19.76 3.24 -17.37
C VAL A 84 -19.45 3.94 -16.05
N VAL A 85 -18.64 4.98 -16.05
CA VAL A 85 -18.29 5.74 -14.84
C VAL A 85 -19.54 6.34 -14.18
N ASP A 86 -20.43 6.93 -14.97
CA ASP A 86 -21.70 7.49 -14.51
C ASP A 86 -22.67 6.44 -13.98
N SER A 87 -22.47 5.16 -14.31
CA SER A 87 -23.29 4.06 -13.79
C SER A 87 -22.84 3.55 -12.42
N ILE A 88 -21.65 3.97 -11.95
CA ILE A 88 -21.13 3.57 -10.65
C ILE A 88 -21.92 4.29 -9.55
N PRO A 89 -22.44 3.58 -8.52
CA PRO A 89 -23.18 4.21 -7.45
C PRO A 89 -22.40 5.33 -6.74
N ASP A 90 -23.12 6.36 -6.30
CA ASP A 90 -22.55 7.49 -5.57
C ASP A 90 -21.76 7.02 -4.33
N GLY A 91 -20.63 7.69 -4.08
CA GLY A 91 -19.76 7.38 -2.94
C GLY A 91 -18.82 6.17 -3.15
N ILE A 92 -18.75 5.61 -4.36
CA ILE A 92 -17.70 4.66 -4.75
C ILE A 92 -16.65 5.37 -5.60
N PRO A 93 -15.41 5.53 -5.10
CA PRO A 93 -14.33 6.15 -5.86
C PRO A 93 -14.01 5.44 -7.16
N VAL A 94 -13.67 6.24 -8.17
CA VAL A 94 -13.25 5.78 -9.50
C VAL A 94 -11.80 6.16 -9.73
N LEU A 95 -10.95 5.13 -9.90
CA LEU A 95 -9.55 5.25 -10.25
C LEU A 95 -9.36 4.95 -11.73
N LEU A 96 -9.24 5.97 -12.57
CA LEU A 96 -9.06 5.79 -14.01
C LEU A 96 -7.62 5.35 -14.32
N ASP A 97 -7.46 4.13 -14.82
CA ASP A 97 -6.16 3.60 -15.19
C ASP A 97 -5.78 4.02 -16.61
N VAL A 98 -5.01 5.11 -16.70
CA VAL A 98 -4.78 5.88 -17.94
C VAL A 98 -3.28 6.13 -18.22
N LYS A 99 -2.43 6.02 -17.20
CA LYS A 99 -0.96 6.11 -17.26
C LYS A 99 -0.44 7.33 -18.04
N ARG A 100 -1.11 8.48 -17.93
CA ARG A 100 -0.69 9.71 -18.61
C ARG A 100 0.64 10.23 -18.05
N GLY A 101 1.31 11.05 -18.84
CA GLY A 101 2.53 11.77 -18.48
C GLY A 101 2.94 12.66 -19.65
N ASP A 102 2.89 13.97 -19.46
CA ASP A 102 3.29 14.98 -20.46
C ASP A 102 3.66 16.28 -19.72
N ILE A 103 4.13 17.32 -20.41
CA ILE A 103 4.54 18.58 -19.79
C ILE A 103 3.48 19.67 -19.86
N GLY A 104 3.51 20.56 -18.87
CA GLY A 104 2.85 21.87 -18.92
C GLY A 104 1.36 21.82 -19.27
N SER A 105 0.97 22.57 -20.30
CA SER A 105 -0.44 22.69 -20.73
C SER A 105 -1.02 21.37 -21.24
N THR A 106 -0.20 20.45 -21.75
CA THR A 106 -0.69 19.14 -22.22
C THR A 106 -1.12 18.26 -21.06
N ALA A 107 -0.33 18.24 -19.97
CA ALA A 107 -0.73 17.56 -18.74
C ALA A 107 -2.00 18.16 -18.13
N ALA A 108 -2.18 19.48 -18.20
CA ALA A 108 -3.41 20.13 -17.74
C ALA A 108 -4.64 19.70 -18.56
N ALA A 109 -4.52 19.61 -19.89
CA ALA A 109 -5.59 19.11 -20.75
C ALA A 109 -5.93 17.64 -20.46
N TYR A 110 -4.93 16.80 -20.17
CA TYR A 110 -5.19 15.43 -19.73
C TYR A 110 -5.87 15.36 -18.37
N ALA A 111 -5.50 16.23 -17.41
CA ALA A 111 -6.15 16.30 -16.11
C ALA A 111 -7.63 16.69 -16.25
N GLU A 112 -7.93 17.69 -17.09
CA GLU A 112 -9.29 18.10 -17.42
C GLU A 112 -10.11 16.97 -18.04
N ALA A 113 -9.57 16.31 -19.07
CA ALA A 113 -10.24 15.16 -19.70
C ALA A 113 -10.52 14.02 -18.72
N CYS A 114 -9.68 13.81 -17.71
CA CYS A 114 -9.87 12.74 -16.72
C CYS A 114 -10.86 13.11 -15.61
N TYR A 115 -10.83 14.36 -15.13
CA TYR A 115 -11.48 14.76 -13.89
C TYR A 115 -12.72 15.62 -14.03
N ASP A 116 -12.87 16.33 -15.14
CA ASP A 116 -14.07 17.12 -15.37
C ASP A 116 -15.30 16.20 -15.39
N GLU A 117 -16.34 16.59 -14.66
CA GLU A 117 -17.55 15.78 -14.45
C GLU A 117 -18.59 15.95 -15.58
N THR A 118 -18.50 17.07 -16.30
CA THR A 118 -19.47 17.45 -17.35
C THR A 118 -19.01 16.93 -18.72
N ASP A 119 -17.82 17.35 -19.15
CA ASP A 119 -17.24 17.09 -20.45
C ASP A 119 -16.10 16.06 -20.39
N GLY A 120 -15.55 15.79 -19.20
CA GLY A 120 -14.53 14.77 -18.95
C GLY A 120 -15.09 13.41 -18.51
N ILE A 121 -14.20 12.54 -18.02
CA ILE A 121 -14.56 11.21 -17.53
C ILE A 121 -15.20 11.25 -16.12
N GLY A 122 -14.97 12.29 -15.32
CA GLY A 122 -15.46 12.37 -13.94
C GLY A 122 -14.75 11.42 -12.97
N ALA A 123 -13.48 11.09 -13.21
CA ALA A 123 -12.72 10.24 -12.30
C ALA A 123 -12.42 10.94 -10.96
N HIS A 124 -12.14 10.14 -9.94
CA HIS A 124 -11.72 10.63 -8.61
C HIS A 124 -10.20 10.56 -8.44
N GLY A 125 -9.58 9.58 -9.08
CA GLY A 125 -8.13 9.51 -9.22
C GLY A 125 -7.68 8.89 -10.53
N VAL A 126 -6.39 9.00 -10.84
CA VAL A 126 -5.79 8.46 -12.07
C VAL A 126 -4.50 7.68 -11.83
N THR A 127 -4.03 6.92 -12.81
CA THR A 127 -2.63 6.44 -12.85
C THR A 127 -1.75 7.33 -13.72
N LEU A 128 -0.51 7.60 -13.29
CA LEU A 128 0.44 8.49 -13.98
C LEU A 128 1.83 7.88 -14.11
N SER A 129 2.52 8.22 -15.20
CA SER A 129 3.96 7.99 -15.35
C SER A 129 4.75 9.07 -14.58
N PRO A 130 5.73 8.71 -13.73
CA PRO A 130 6.53 9.69 -13.00
C PRO A 130 7.74 10.20 -13.80
N LEU A 131 8.02 9.63 -14.97
CA LEU A 131 9.31 9.78 -15.66
C LEU A 131 9.63 11.22 -16.07
N MET A 132 8.61 12.05 -16.27
CA MET A 132 8.76 13.44 -16.70
C MET A 132 8.81 14.43 -15.53
N GLY A 133 8.85 13.94 -14.28
CA GLY A 133 9.05 14.77 -13.09
C GLY A 133 7.79 15.45 -12.57
N TRP A 134 7.95 16.25 -11.51
CA TRP A 134 6.85 16.86 -10.76
C TRP A 134 5.93 17.74 -11.62
N ASP A 135 6.47 18.49 -12.56
CA ASP A 135 5.71 19.39 -13.43
C ASP A 135 4.74 18.64 -14.36
N SER A 136 4.99 17.36 -14.66
CA SER A 136 4.04 16.50 -15.36
C SER A 136 2.91 15.95 -14.47
N VAL A 137 3.16 15.83 -13.16
CA VAL A 137 2.20 15.28 -12.18
C VAL A 137 1.35 16.37 -11.53
N LYS A 138 1.96 17.53 -11.27
CA LYS A 138 1.35 18.67 -10.58
C LYS A 138 -0.05 19.04 -11.08
N PRO A 139 -0.32 19.11 -12.40
CA PRO A 139 -1.64 19.48 -12.90
C PRO A 139 -2.76 18.54 -12.46
N PHE A 140 -2.46 17.30 -12.07
CA PHE A 140 -3.47 16.31 -11.67
C PHE A 140 -3.85 16.34 -10.19
N VAL A 141 -3.10 17.07 -9.34
CA VAL A 141 -3.21 16.97 -7.87
C VAL A 141 -3.12 18.33 -7.15
N THR A 142 -3.19 19.43 -7.90
CA THR A 142 -3.14 20.81 -7.35
C THR A 142 -4.25 21.66 -7.97
N GLY A 143 -4.46 22.87 -7.45
CA GLY A 143 -5.44 23.82 -7.99
C GLY A 143 -6.87 23.27 -7.94
N ASN A 144 -7.56 23.24 -9.09
CA ASN A 144 -8.93 22.73 -9.21
C ASN A 144 -9.05 21.23 -8.93
N TYR A 145 -7.95 20.48 -9.00
CA TYR A 145 -7.92 19.03 -8.78
C TYR A 145 -7.21 18.67 -7.47
N ALA A 146 -7.12 19.61 -6.53
CA ALA A 146 -6.49 19.38 -5.24
C ALA A 146 -7.19 18.26 -4.45
N ASP A 147 -8.50 18.05 -4.61
CA ASP A 147 -9.24 16.98 -3.96
C ASP A 147 -9.20 15.64 -4.71
N LYS A 148 -8.67 15.61 -5.94
CA LYS A 148 -8.41 14.38 -6.70
C LYS A 148 -7.11 13.72 -6.21
N GLY A 149 -6.76 12.55 -6.76
CA GLY A 149 -5.52 11.86 -6.39
C GLY A 149 -4.92 11.05 -7.54
N ALA A 150 -3.64 10.71 -7.45
CA ALA A 150 -2.99 9.90 -8.48
C ALA A 150 -2.14 8.78 -7.91
N PHE A 151 -2.07 7.65 -8.62
CA PHE A 151 -1.11 6.58 -8.36
C PHE A 151 0.00 6.63 -9.41
N VAL A 152 1.24 6.90 -8.99
CA VAL A 152 2.38 6.95 -9.91
C VAL A 152 2.98 5.56 -10.11
N LEU A 153 3.35 5.22 -11.35
CA LEU A 153 3.96 3.95 -11.69
C LEU A 153 5.34 3.81 -11.02
N CYS A 154 5.49 2.86 -10.10
CA CYS A 154 6.71 2.69 -9.30
C CYS A 154 7.48 1.43 -9.68
N LYS A 155 6.91 0.24 -9.45
CA LYS A 155 7.45 -1.05 -9.90
C LYS A 155 6.33 -1.90 -10.46
N THR A 156 6.14 -1.89 -11.78
CA THR A 156 4.99 -2.54 -12.41
C THR A 156 5.09 -4.08 -12.39
N SER A 157 3.95 -4.77 -12.50
CA SER A 157 3.87 -6.24 -12.33
C SER A 157 4.44 -7.07 -13.49
N ASN A 158 4.76 -6.45 -14.63
CA ASN A 158 5.27 -7.13 -15.81
C ASN A 158 6.78 -7.47 -15.67
N PRO A 159 7.28 -8.56 -16.29
CA PRO A 159 8.69 -8.94 -16.22
C PRO A 159 9.67 -7.86 -16.67
N GLY A 160 9.35 -7.15 -17.77
CA GLY A 160 10.17 -6.05 -18.29
C GLY A 160 10.22 -4.80 -17.41
N SER A 161 9.54 -4.78 -16.25
CA SER A 161 9.70 -3.70 -15.27
C SER A 161 11.16 -3.57 -14.81
N ASN A 162 11.91 -4.66 -14.79
CA ASN A 162 13.30 -4.69 -14.35
C ASN A 162 14.26 -3.98 -15.32
N ASP A 163 13.87 -3.79 -16.58
CA ASP A 163 14.75 -3.19 -17.60
C ASP A 163 15.18 -1.77 -17.24
N LEU A 164 14.29 -1.03 -16.56
CA LEU A 164 14.54 0.34 -16.10
C LEU A 164 14.38 0.49 -14.58
N LEU A 165 13.31 -0.06 -14.01
CA LEU A 165 12.91 0.27 -12.64
C LEU A 165 13.82 -0.39 -11.60
N ALA A 166 14.51 -1.48 -11.96
CA ALA A 166 15.48 -2.16 -11.10
C ALA A 166 16.93 -1.65 -11.26
N LEU A 167 17.16 -0.63 -12.11
CA LEU A 167 18.49 -0.04 -12.26
C LEU A 167 18.94 0.61 -10.95
N SER A 168 20.19 0.36 -10.56
CA SER A 168 20.81 1.00 -9.40
C SER A 168 20.96 2.50 -9.61
N THR A 169 20.67 3.28 -8.58
CA THR A 169 20.90 4.73 -8.57
C THR A 169 22.25 5.07 -7.94
N GLU A 170 22.82 6.24 -8.27
CA GLU A 170 24.07 6.72 -7.67
C GLU A 170 23.96 6.92 -6.15
N SER A 171 22.76 7.26 -5.66
CA SER A 171 22.46 7.39 -4.23
C SER A 171 22.26 6.05 -3.50
N GLY A 172 22.39 4.92 -4.18
CA GLY A 172 22.06 3.59 -3.67
C GLY A 172 20.56 3.24 -3.83
N GLY A 173 20.26 1.94 -3.77
CA GLY A 173 18.91 1.42 -4.08
C GLY A 173 18.58 1.45 -5.57
N ALA A 174 17.41 0.92 -5.92
CA ALA A 174 16.89 0.87 -7.28
C ALA A 174 16.07 2.12 -7.66
N LEU A 175 15.93 2.38 -8.97
CA LEU A 175 15.15 3.50 -9.49
C LEU A 175 13.71 3.53 -8.94
N PHE A 176 13.06 2.37 -8.80
CA PHE A 176 11.71 2.31 -8.24
C PHE A 176 11.64 2.80 -6.78
N GLU A 177 12.68 2.56 -5.98
CA GLU A 177 12.73 3.03 -4.59
C GLU A 177 12.85 4.56 -4.56
N LYS A 178 13.61 5.15 -5.50
CA LYS A 178 13.66 6.60 -5.66
C LYS A 178 12.29 7.17 -6.05
N ILE A 179 11.58 6.53 -6.98
CA ILE A 179 10.21 6.90 -7.35
C ILE A 179 9.26 6.79 -6.14
N ALA A 180 9.40 5.73 -5.34
CA ALA A 180 8.60 5.55 -4.13
C ALA A 180 8.78 6.71 -3.14
N GLY A 181 10.02 7.13 -2.89
CA GLY A 181 10.30 8.31 -2.05
C GLY A 181 9.73 9.63 -2.62
N LEU A 182 9.76 9.80 -3.95
CA LEU A 182 9.21 10.99 -4.61
C LEU A 182 7.70 11.15 -4.40
N ALA A 183 6.92 10.07 -4.27
CA ALA A 183 5.47 10.18 -4.07
C ALA A 183 5.10 10.93 -2.79
N ASN A 184 5.85 10.72 -1.70
CA ASN A 184 5.63 11.44 -0.45
C ASN A 184 6.09 12.90 -0.56
N GLU A 185 7.27 13.15 -1.13
CA GLU A 185 7.80 14.50 -1.35
C GLU A 185 6.84 15.35 -2.21
N TRP A 186 6.36 14.77 -3.32
CA TRP A 186 5.43 15.44 -4.22
C TRP A 186 4.04 15.60 -3.61
N SER A 187 3.58 14.69 -2.76
CA SER A 187 2.34 14.88 -1.99
C SER A 187 2.46 16.07 -1.03
N ALA A 188 3.57 16.19 -0.30
CA ALA A 188 3.83 17.33 0.58
C ALA A 188 3.90 18.65 -0.21
N LYS A 189 4.55 18.63 -1.38
CA LYS A 189 4.59 19.78 -2.28
C LYS A 189 3.21 20.19 -2.77
N ALA A 190 2.39 19.23 -3.21
CA ALA A 190 1.00 19.47 -3.63
C ALA A 190 0.16 20.11 -2.51
N ALA A 191 0.32 19.62 -1.27
CA ALA A 191 -0.35 20.17 -0.10
C ALA A 191 0.07 21.61 0.19
N SER A 192 1.35 21.94 0.06
CA SER A 192 1.85 23.31 0.26
C SER A 192 1.35 24.32 -0.78
N GLU A 193 1.00 23.83 -1.98
CA GLU A 193 0.53 24.66 -3.10
C GLU A 193 -1.01 24.82 -3.12
N SER A 194 -1.74 24.15 -2.23
CA SER A 194 -3.20 24.24 -2.15
C SER A 194 -3.66 24.91 -0.84
N PRO A 195 -4.61 25.87 -0.87
CA PRO A 195 -5.10 26.55 0.34
C PRO A 195 -5.81 25.64 1.36
N SER A 196 -6.08 24.38 1.00
CA SER A 196 -6.76 23.39 1.83
C SER A 196 -5.80 22.81 2.86
N SER A 197 -6.08 23.01 4.14
CA SER A 197 -5.30 22.57 5.32
C SER A 197 -5.26 21.05 5.57
N SER A 198 -5.66 20.22 4.61
CA SER A 198 -5.65 18.77 4.76
C SER A 198 -4.22 18.23 4.59
N SER A 199 -3.66 17.62 5.63
CA SER A 199 -2.42 16.84 5.58
C SER A 199 -2.58 15.48 4.86
N GLU A 200 -3.65 15.33 4.07
CA GLU A 200 -3.98 14.09 3.40
C GLU A 200 -3.04 13.86 2.21
N PRO A 201 -2.66 12.60 1.94
CA PRO A 201 -1.83 12.27 0.80
C PRO A 201 -2.52 12.64 -0.51
N ARG A 202 -1.73 13.02 -1.53
CA ARG A 202 -2.19 13.34 -2.89
C ARG A 202 -1.72 12.32 -3.93
N LEU A 203 -0.70 11.54 -3.58
CA LEU A 203 -0.11 10.54 -4.44
C LEU A 203 -0.02 9.19 -3.72
N GLY A 204 -0.30 8.13 -4.48
CA GLY A 204 -0.02 6.74 -4.16
C GLY A 204 0.95 6.13 -5.17
N LEU A 205 1.23 4.84 -5.01
CA LEU A 205 2.17 4.09 -5.86
C LEU A 205 1.49 2.92 -6.55
N VAL A 206 1.83 2.65 -7.81
CA VAL A 206 1.52 1.37 -8.45
C VAL A 206 2.72 0.43 -8.30
N VAL A 207 2.54 -0.64 -7.53
CA VAL A 207 3.60 -1.63 -7.25
C VAL A 207 3.04 -3.04 -7.44
N GLY A 208 3.65 -3.83 -8.32
CA GLY A 208 3.15 -5.16 -8.67
C GLY A 208 3.20 -6.14 -7.51
N ALA A 209 2.08 -6.81 -7.23
CA ALA A 209 1.97 -7.87 -6.23
C ALA A 209 2.75 -9.16 -6.62
N THR A 210 3.29 -9.22 -7.83
CA THR A 210 4.13 -10.33 -8.33
C THR A 210 5.55 -10.31 -7.77
N ASP A 211 5.97 -9.22 -7.11
CA ASP A 211 7.30 -9.05 -6.54
C ASP A 211 7.21 -8.51 -5.09
N PRO A 212 6.95 -9.38 -4.09
CA PRO A 212 6.82 -8.95 -2.70
C PRO A 212 8.08 -8.24 -2.15
N SER A 213 9.27 -8.58 -2.64
CA SER A 213 10.51 -7.92 -2.21
C SER A 213 10.55 -6.45 -2.66
N ALA A 214 10.21 -6.18 -3.92
CA ALA A 214 10.12 -4.80 -4.39
C ALA A 214 8.96 -4.05 -3.73
N LEU A 215 7.88 -4.76 -3.40
CA LEU A 215 6.73 -4.19 -2.72
C LEU A 215 7.05 -3.73 -1.30
N ASP A 216 7.79 -4.53 -0.52
CA ASP A 216 8.34 -4.15 0.79
C ASP A 216 9.30 -2.96 0.68
N ALA A 217 10.23 -3.00 -0.28
CA ALA A 217 11.18 -1.91 -0.49
C ALA A 217 10.47 -0.59 -0.85
N ALA A 218 9.44 -0.65 -1.71
CA ALA A 218 8.64 0.52 -2.05
C ALA A 218 7.85 1.05 -0.85
N ARG A 219 7.24 0.18 -0.03
CA ARG A 219 6.56 0.56 1.23
C ARG A 219 7.51 1.30 2.17
N ARG A 220 8.70 0.75 2.40
CA ARG A 220 9.72 1.38 3.27
C ARG A 220 10.19 2.73 2.73
N ALA A 221 10.42 2.83 1.42
CA ALA A 221 10.89 4.07 0.79
C ALA A 221 9.81 5.17 0.75
N ALA A 222 8.55 4.80 0.57
CA ALA A 222 7.43 5.75 0.47
C ALA A 222 6.92 6.25 1.83
N GLY A 223 6.96 5.39 2.84
CA GLY A 223 6.37 5.64 4.16
C GLY A 223 5.00 4.98 4.34
N GLN A 224 4.50 5.06 5.58
CA GLN A 224 3.31 4.32 6.03
C GLN A 224 1.98 4.94 5.56
N ASP A 225 1.98 6.23 5.25
CA ASP A 225 0.77 6.97 4.85
C ASP A 225 0.47 6.88 3.34
N VAL A 226 1.44 6.44 2.54
CA VAL A 226 1.29 6.34 1.08
C VAL A 226 0.46 5.12 0.71
N TRP A 227 -0.60 5.29 -0.07
CA TRP A 227 -1.39 4.16 -0.56
C TRP A 227 -0.67 3.45 -1.72
N ILE A 228 -0.75 2.12 -1.74
CA ILE A 228 -0.20 1.30 -2.83
C ILE A 228 -1.33 0.61 -3.59
N LEU A 229 -1.43 0.84 -4.89
CA LEU A 229 -2.23 0.04 -5.81
C LEU A 229 -1.38 -1.19 -6.22
N ALA A 230 -1.83 -2.38 -5.83
CA ALA A 230 -1.06 -3.62 -5.94
C ALA A 230 -1.59 -4.62 -6.99
N PRO A 231 -1.47 -4.33 -8.30
CA PRO A 231 -1.95 -5.24 -9.34
C PRO A 231 -1.12 -6.51 -9.39
N GLY A 232 -1.76 -7.63 -9.72
CA GLY A 232 -1.09 -8.88 -10.04
C GLY A 232 -1.51 -10.08 -9.19
N VAL A 233 -2.28 -9.86 -8.13
CA VAL A 233 -2.92 -10.94 -7.36
C VAL A 233 -3.85 -11.75 -8.27
N GLY A 234 -3.80 -13.07 -8.15
CA GLY A 234 -4.65 -13.98 -8.93
C GLY A 234 -4.16 -14.20 -10.36
N ALA A 235 -4.76 -13.55 -11.35
CA ALA A 235 -4.56 -13.86 -12.78
C ALA A 235 -3.12 -13.68 -13.30
N GLN A 236 -2.26 -12.93 -12.59
CA GLN A 236 -0.84 -12.75 -12.93
C GLN A 236 0.08 -13.54 -11.98
N GLY A 237 -0.48 -14.39 -11.11
CA GLY A 237 0.27 -15.29 -10.23
C GLY A 237 0.81 -14.65 -8.95
N GLY A 238 0.40 -13.43 -8.59
CA GLY A 238 0.78 -12.81 -7.32
C GLY A 238 0.13 -13.55 -6.13
N ASP A 239 0.95 -13.85 -5.13
CA ASP A 239 0.55 -14.43 -3.85
C ASP A 239 -0.05 -13.33 -2.95
N LEU A 240 -1.30 -13.51 -2.54
CA LEU A 240 -2.03 -12.53 -1.75
C LEU A 240 -1.43 -12.34 -0.36
N ASP A 241 -1.05 -13.42 0.32
CA ASP A 241 -0.52 -13.35 1.68
C ASP A 241 0.85 -12.69 1.69
N ALA A 242 1.71 -13.05 0.73
CA ALA A 242 3.03 -12.44 0.58
C ALA A 242 2.93 -10.95 0.19
N ALA A 243 2.02 -10.59 -0.72
CA ALA A 243 1.81 -9.20 -1.12
C ALA A 243 1.28 -8.35 0.04
N CYS A 244 0.33 -8.88 0.83
CA CYS A 244 -0.18 -8.20 2.03
C CYS A 244 0.92 -8.03 3.08
N ALA A 245 1.73 -9.07 3.34
CA ALA A 245 2.83 -9.01 4.30
C ALA A 245 3.86 -7.93 3.93
N ALA A 246 4.18 -7.80 2.64
CA ALA A 246 5.13 -6.81 2.14
C ALA A 246 4.55 -5.39 2.07
N GLY A 247 3.25 -5.26 1.77
CA GLY A 247 2.69 -3.98 1.33
C GLY A 247 1.82 -3.22 2.30
N LEU A 248 1.22 -3.92 3.27
CA LEU A 248 0.32 -3.27 4.20
C LEU A 248 1.11 -2.35 5.11
N ASN A 249 0.54 -1.18 5.38
CA ASN A 249 1.07 -0.31 6.41
C ASN A 249 0.90 -0.93 7.81
N ASP A 250 1.46 -0.29 8.83
CA ASP A 250 1.48 -0.80 10.21
C ASP A 250 0.07 -1.10 10.79
N HIS A 251 -0.97 -0.44 10.25
CA HIS A 251 -2.36 -0.65 10.62
C HIS A 251 -3.09 -1.74 9.81
N GLY A 252 -2.39 -2.48 8.95
CA GLY A 252 -3.01 -3.50 8.09
C GLY A 252 -3.90 -2.89 7.00
N SER A 253 -3.56 -1.70 6.51
CA SER A 253 -4.28 -0.97 5.44
C SER A 253 -3.27 -0.34 4.45
N GLY A 254 -3.65 0.75 3.77
CA GLY A 254 -2.75 1.49 2.88
C GLY A 254 -2.46 0.78 1.56
N MET A 255 -3.28 -0.20 1.18
CA MET A 255 -3.22 -0.87 -0.12
C MET A 255 -4.59 -0.94 -0.78
N LEU A 256 -4.63 -0.91 -2.10
CA LEU A 256 -5.75 -1.36 -2.91
C LEU A 256 -5.29 -2.55 -3.75
N ILE A 257 -6.07 -3.61 -3.80
CA ILE A 257 -5.76 -4.82 -4.57
C ILE A 257 -6.71 -4.86 -5.77
N PRO A 258 -6.27 -4.36 -6.95
CA PRO A 258 -7.10 -4.34 -8.14
C PRO A 258 -7.22 -5.75 -8.74
N VAL A 259 -8.45 -6.25 -8.82
CA VAL A 259 -8.79 -7.51 -9.47
C VAL A 259 -9.78 -7.25 -10.59
N SER A 260 -9.42 -7.66 -11.80
CA SER A 260 -10.22 -7.48 -13.02
C SER A 260 -10.72 -8.85 -13.51
N ARG A 261 -9.94 -9.53 -14.35
CA ARG A 261 -10.26 -10.84 -14.93
C ARG A 261 -10.65 -11.94 -13.93
N GLY A 262 -10.14 -11.89 -12.70
CA GLY A 262 -10.55 -12.83 -11.64
C GLY A 262 -12.05 -12.73 -11.31
N ILE A 263 -12.60 -11.51 -11.34
CA ILE A 263 -14.02 -11.24 -11.12
C ILE A 263 -14.80 -11.36 -12.42
N SER A 264 -14.34 -10.75 -13.52
CA SER A 264 -15.11 -10.68 -14.77
C SER A 264 -15.39 -12.03 -15.41
N ARG A 265 -14.47 -12.99 -15.23
CA ARG A 265 -14.58 -14.36 -15.77
C ARG A 265 -15.27 -15.34 -14.82
N SER A 266 -15.59 -14.90 -13.59
CA SER A 266 -16.36 -15.72 -12.68
C SER A 266 -17.80 -15.87 -13.19
N PRO A 267 -18.40 -17.07 -13.12
CA PRO A 267 -19.83 -17.24 -13.36
C PRO A 267 -20.68 -16.48 -12.33
N ASP A 268 -20.11 -16.21 -11.14
CA ASP A 268 -20.71 -15.41 -10.08
C ASP A 268 -19.73 -14.34 -9.59
N PRO A 269 -19.76 -13.12 -10.20
CA PRO A 269 -18.89 -12.03 -9.80
C PRO A 269 -19.08 -11.57 -8.35
N ALA A 270 -20.29 -11.69 -7.80
CA ALA A 270 -20.59 -11.30 -6.43
C ALA A 270 -19.91 -12.24 -5.44
N ALA A 271 -20.09 -13.56 -5.62
CA ALA A 271 -19.43 -14.56 -4.79
C ALA A 271 -17.89 -14.47 -4.85
N GLU A 272 -17.33 -14.22 -6.04
CA GLU A 272 -15.87 -14.06 -6.16
C GLU A 272 -15.37 -12.78 -5.48
N ALA A 273 -16.11 -11.67 -5.55
CA ALA A 273 -15.77 -10.45 -4.82
C ALA A 273 -15.81 -10.65 -3.29
N ILE A 274 -16.80 -11.39 -2.77
CA ILE A 274 -16.88 -11.76 -1.35
C ILE A 274 -15.66 -12.58 -0.94
N LYS A 275 -15.35 -13.64 -1.70
CA LYS A 275 -14.20 -14.51 -1.44
C LYS A 275 -12.88 -13.74 -1.45
N LEU A 276 -12.69 -12.84 -2.42
CA LEU A 276 -11.50 -11.99 -2.48
C LEU A 276 -11.40 -11.06 -1.26
N LYS A 277 -12.51 -10.42 -0.87
CA LYS A 277 -12.58 -9.58 0.33
C LYS A 277 -12.22 -10.37 1.59
N GLU A 278 -12.76 -11.57 1.76
CA GLU A 278 -12.47 -12.45 2.90
C GLU A 278 -11.00 -12.91 2.92
N GLY A 279 -10.46 -13.29 1.77
CA GLY A 279 -9.04 -13.64 1.64
C GLY A 279 -8.12 -12.46 1.99
N ILE A 280 -8.44 -11.26 1.49
CA ILE A 280 -7.72 -10.01 1.82
C ILE A 280 -7.76 -9.75 3.33
N ASN A 281 -8.93 -9.89 3.96
CA ASN A 281 -9.06 -9.67 5.40
C ASN A 281 -8.30 -10.70 6.23
N SER A 282 -8.33 -11.97 5.82
CA SER A 282 -7.55 -13.03 6.47
C SER A 282 -6.04 -12.73 6.41
N ALA A 283 -5.54 -12.32 5.24
CA ALA A 283 -4.16 -11.91 5.06
C ALA A 283 -3.79 -10.69 5.92
N ARG A 284 -4.65 -9.67 5.97
CA ARG A 284 -4.46 -8.46 6.80
C ARG A 284 -4.37 -8.81 8.29
N GLU A 285 -5.27 -9.65 8.78
CA GLU A 285 -5.29 -10.09 10.17
C GLU A 285 -4.04 -10.88 10.54
N ALA A 286 -3.55 -11.74 9.63
CA ALA A 286 -2.30 -12.49 9.83
C ALA A 286 -1.10 -11.54 9.97
N VAL A 287 -1.01 -10.50 9.14
CA VAL A 287 0.07 -9.50 9.19
C VAL A 287 0.03 -8.70 10.49
N VAL A 288 -1.14 -8.19 10.89
CA VAL A 288 -1.29 -7.41 12.13
C VAL A 288 -0.99 -8.28 13.36
N ARG A 289 -1.42 -9.54 13.36
CA ARG A 289 -1.12 -10.48 14.45
C ARG A 289 0.39 -10.73 14.55
N ARG A 290 1.03 -11.09 13.43
CA ARG A 290 2.46 -11.36 13.38
C ARG A 290 3.29 -10.17 13.88
N ARG A 291 2.95 -8.94 13.48
CA ARG A 291 3.66 -7.73 13.95
C ARG A 291 3.50 -7.50 15.45
N LYS A 292 2.31 -7.76 16.01
CA LYS A 292 2.10 -7.70 17.47
C LYS A 292 2.92 -8.75 18.22
N ASP A 293 3.03 -9.95 17.66
CA ASP A 293 3.85 -11.01 18.22
C ASP A 293 5.34 -10.64 18.16
N GLU A 294 5.81 -10.10 17.02
CA GLU A 294 7.18 -9.60 16.84
C GLU A 294 7.50 -8.38 17.74
N GLU A 295 6.56 -7.45 17.95
CA GLU A 295 6.71 -6.35 18.92
C GLU A 295 6.77 -6.86 20.37
N GLY A 296 5.96 -7.86 20.71
CA GLY A 296 5.98 -8.53 22.00
C GLY A 296 7.26 -9.33 22.25
N GLU A 297 7.81 -9.95 21.21
CA GLU A 297 9.10 -10.64 21.25
C GLU A 297 10.30 -9.67 21.19
N SER A 298 10.19 -8.53 20.51
CA SER A 298 11.24 -7.50 20.44
C SER A 298 11.30 -6.65 21.71
N GLN A 299 10.31 -6.75 22.60
CA GLN A 299 10.44 -6.44 24.03
C GLN A 299 11.23 -7.52 24.81
N ALA A 300 11.96 -8.40 24.11
CA ALA A 300 12.99 -9.23 24.71
C ALA A 300 14.11 -8.35 25.28
N ILE A 301 14.39 -8.62 26.56
CA ILE A 301 15.47 -8.10 27.40
C ILE A 301 16.68 -7.66 26.57
N GLU A 302 16.97 -6.36 26.59
CA GLU A 302 18.15 -5.78 25.94
C GLU A 302 19.42 -6.48 26.42
N SER A 303 20.50 -6.52 25.62
CA SER A 303 21.71 -7.27 25.98
C SER A 303 22.26 -6.88 27.35
N TYR A 304 22.28 -5.59 27.68
CA TYR A 304 22.73 -5.12 29.00
C TYR A 304 21.83 -5.60 30.15
N GLN A 305 20.54 -5.81 29.91
CA GLN A 305 19.61 -6.32 30.91
C GLN A 305 19.83 -7.82 31.12
N ARG A 306 20.19 -8.57 30.07
CA ARG A 306 20.60 -9.97 30.18
C ARG A 306 21.92 -10.08 30.93
N ASP A 307 22.93 -9.30 30.53
CA ASP A 307 24.24 -9.26 31.17
C ASP A 307 24.12 -8.88 32.65
N PHE A 308 23.23 -7.92 32.98
CA PHE A 308 22.93 -7.54 34.35
C PHE A 308 22.29 -8.67 35.16
N LEU A 309 21.34 -9.40 34.58
CA LEU A 309 20.68 -10.51 35.25
C LEU A 309 21.62 -11.70 35.45
N GLU A 310 22.45 -12.01 34.45
CA GLU A 310 23.50 -13.04 34.55
C GLU A 310 24.50 -12.66 35.64
N PHE A 311 25.04 -11.43 35.62
CA PHE A 311 25.91 -10.93 36.67
C PHE A 311 25.26 -11.01 38.06
N ALA A 312 23.98 -10.60 38.17
CA ALA A 312 23.28 -10.63 39.45
C ALA A 312 23.08 -12.07 39.97
N LEU A 313 22.91 -13.04 39.08
CA LEU A 313 22.79 -14.45 39.43
C LEU A 313 24.14 -15.05 39.84
N ASP A 314 25.19 -14.81 39.06
CA ASP A 314 26.53 -15.30 39.31
C ASP A 314 27.09 -14.79 40.64
N GLU A 315 26.86 -13.52 40.95
CA GLU A 315 27.32 -12.91 42.20
C GLU A 315 26.36 -13.14 43.38
N GLY A 316 25.30 -13.91 43.18
CA GLY A 316 24.31 -14.20 44.21
C GLY A 316 23.60 -12.94 44.75
N VAL A 317 23.65 -11.83 44.00
CA VAL A 317 22.83 -10.64 44.22
C VAL A 317 21.36 -11.03 44.08
N LEU A 318 21.02 -11.80 43.06
CA LEU A 318 19.70 -12.38 42.82
C LEU A 318 19.75 -13.88 43.12
N LYS A 319 18.84 -14.35 43.97
CA LYS A 319 18.68 -15.79 44.30
C LYS A 319 17.24 -16.20 44.15
N PHE A 320 17.02 -17.40 43.62
CA PHE A 320 15.69 -18.04 43.55
C PHE A 320 15.55 -19.10 44.65
N GLY A 321 14.34 -19.23 45.20
CA GLY A 321 14.07 -20.08 46.37
C GLY A 321 12.88 -19.56 47.18
N SER A 322 12.68 -20.05 48.41
CA SER A 322 11.59 -19.57 49.27
C SER A 322 12.15 -18.68 50.37
N PHE A 323 11.82 -17.39 50.35
CA PHE A 323 12.36 -16.40 51.29
C PHE A 323 11.23 -15.68 52.02
N VAL A 324 11.31 -15.59 53.35
CA VAL A 324 10.34 -14.81 54.15
C VAL A 324 10.84 -13.37 54.27
N LEU A 325 10.08 -12.43 53.70
CA LEU A 325 10.41 -11.00 53.75
C LEU A 325 10.11 -10.42 55.13
N LYS A 326 10.68 -9.24 55.45
CA LYS A 326 10.37 -8.49 56.68
C LYS A 326 8.86 -8.20 56.88
N SER A 327 8.09 -8.24 55.78
CA SER A 327 6.62 -8.12 55.79
C SER A 327 5.88 -9.41 56.19
N GLY A 328 6.58 -10.52 56.45
CA GLY A 328 6.01 -11.84 56.73
C GLY A 328 5.58 -12.62 55.48
N ARG A 329 5.60 -12.00 54.29
CA ARG A 329 5.27 -12.65 53.01
C ARG A 329 6.41 -13.53 52.52
N THR A 330 6.07 -14.68 51.95
CA THR A 330 7.03 -15.55 51.24
C THR A 330 7.20 -15.08 49.79
N SER A 331 8.45 -14.91 49.35
CA SER A 331 8.85 -14.53 48.01
C SER A 331 9.61 -15.68 47.34
N PRO A 332 9.39 -15.93 46.03
CA PRO A 332 10.12 -16.96 45.27
C PRO A 332 11.54 -16.53 44.86
N TYR A 333 11.93 -15.30 45.17
CA TYR A 333 13.27 -14.77 44.94
C TYR A 333 13.66 -13.76 46.01
N PHE A 334 14.97 -13.52 46.12
CA PHE A 334 15.56 -12.51 46.99
C PHE A 334 16.62 -11.75 46.22
N PHE A 335 16.61 -10.41 46.35
CA PHE A 335 17.55 -9.52 45.68
C PHE A 335 18.30 -8.68 46.72
N ASN A 336 19.62 -8.87 46.84
CA ASN A 336 20.48 -8.16 47.79
C ASN A 336 21.38 -7.17 47.07
N ALA A 337 20.89 -5.95 46.88
CA ALA A 337 21.65 -4.89 46.22
C ALA A 337 22.94 -4.48 46.98
N GLY A 338 23.10 -4.85 48.26
CA GLY A 338 24.32 -4.57 49.02
C GLY A 338 25.56 -5.30 48.47
N LEU A 339 25.36 -6.45 47.81
CA LEU A 339 26.44 -7.26 47.24
C LEU A 339 27.08 -6.60 46.00
N PHE A 340 26.41 -5.65 45.34
CA PHE A 340 27.02 -4.86 44.27
C PHE A 340 28.20 -4.02 44.77
N PHE A 341 28.08 -3.46 45.98
CA PHE A 341 29.11 -2.57 46.56
C PHE A 341 30.31 -3.36 47.07
N GLU A 342 30.10 -4.54 47.65
CA GLU A 342 31.18 -5.43 48.09
C GLU A 342 32.05 -5.88 46.90
N TRP A 343 31.43 -6.14 45.75
CA TRP A 343 32.16 -6.51 44.53
C TRP A 343 32.95 -5.37 43.90
N GLN A 344 32.40 -4.16 43.89
CA GLN A 344 33.10 -2.97 43.38
C GLN A 344 34.36 -2.65 44.23
N CYS A 345 34.29 -2.90 45.54
CA CYS A 345 35.45 -2.83 46.42
C CYS A 345 36.45 -3.98 46.21
N ALA A 346 35.99 -5.20 45.95
CA ALA A 346 36.84 -6.36 45.69
C ALA A 346 37.56 -6.29 44.33
N SER A 347 36.89 -5.82 43.27
CA SER A 347 37.47 -5.67 41.93
C SER A 347 38.52 -4.56 41.86
N GLN A 348 38.28 -3.41 42.51
CA GLN A 348 39.28 -2.35 42.66
C GLN A 348 40.47 -2.76 43.54
N ALA A 349 40.26 -3.67 44.50
CA ALA A 349 41.35 -4.26 45.28
C ALA A 349 42.16 -5.29 44.46
N GLY A 350 41.51 -6.02 43.53
CA GLY A 350 42.15 -6.99 42.63
C GLY A 350 43.05 -6.36 41.56
N GLU A 351 42.68 -5.19 41.01
CA GLU A 351 43.54 -4.45 40.06
C GLU A 351 44.82 -3.89 40.71
N LYS A 352 44.76 -3.55 42.01
CA LYS A 352 45.95 -3.11 42.76
C LYS A 352 46.95 -4.24 43.07
N LEU A 353 46.60 -5.50 42.85
CA LEU A 353 47.47 -6.66 43.08
C LEU A 353 48.13 -7.22 41.81
N ARG A 354 47.91 -6.62 40.63
CA ARG A 354 48.53 -7.06 39.36
C ARG A 354 49.57 -6.11 38.74
N CYS A 355 50.02 -5.08 39.46
CA CYS A 355 51.19 -4.28 39.07
C CYS A 355 52.29 -4.39 40.13
N GLY A 356 53.24 -5.32 39.93
CA GLY A 356 54.43 -5.42 40.76
C GLY A 356 55.38 -6.58 40.43
N HIS A 357 56.35 -6.28 39.56
CA HIS A 357 57.67 -6.93 39.41
C HIS A 357 57.79 -8.32 38.73
N ASN A 358 58.33 -8.31 37.51
CA ASN A 358 59.72 -8.68 37.19
C ASN A 358 60.07 -7.86 35.94
N GLY A 359 61.12 -7.03 35.92
CA GLY A 359 62.51 -7.45 35.94
C GLY A 359 63.08 -7.15 34.55
#